data_AF-J2IPS8-F1
#
_entry.id   AF-J2IPS8-F1
#
_cell.length_a   1.000
_cell.length_b   1.000
_cell.length_c   1.000
_cell.angle_alpha   90.00
_cell.angle_beta   90.00
_cell.angle_gamma   90.00
#
_symmetry.space_group_name_H-M   'P 1'
#
loop_
_entity.id
_entity.type
_entity.pdbx_description
1 polymer ?
#
loop_
_entity_poly.entity_id
_entity_poly.type
_entity_poly.pdbx_seq_one_letter_code
_entity_poly.pdbx_strand_id
1 'polypeptide(L)'
;MAVKLPNAAVLAAHLKSGMDRNQIAARYGAHRDTVRLALIRYNLLDLAPAKSEGPARRITRHLSREMITVQSDRLVILREMVAGDHGGVAIRQLSLPRISMHVAALRERGLDTAAP
;
A
#
# COMPACT_ATOMS: atom_id res chain seq x y z
N MET A 1 -14.31 -6.10 -25.15
CA MET A 1 -14.37 -4.88 -25.99
C MET A 1 -13.68 -3.75 -25.24
N ALA A 2 -12.69 -3.09 -25.82
CA ALA A 2 -11.99 -1.99 -25.18
C ALA A 2 -12.92 -0.76 -25.14
N VAL A 3 -13.59 -0.56 -24.01
CA VAL A 3 -14.43 0.62 -23.78
C VAL A 3 -13.51 1.85 -23.78
N LYS A 4 -13.64 2.67 -24.82
CA LYS A 4 -12.84 3.86 -25.00
C LYS A 4 -13.40 4.96 -24.10
N LEU A 5 -12.68 5.25 -23.02
CA LEU A 5 -13.02 6.38 -22.15
C LEU A 5 -13.02 7.69 -22.97
N PRO A 6 -13.92 8.64 -22.64
CA PRO A 6 -13.99 9.92 -23.33
C PRO A 6 -12.71 10.74 -23.21
N ASN A 7 -12.57 11.70 -24.13
CA ASN A 7 -11.44 12.62 -24.15
C ASN A 7 -11.44 13.55 -22.92
N ALA A 8 -10.28 14.16 -22.62
CA ALA A 8 -10.04 14.96 -21.42
C ALA A 8 -11.09 16.07 -21.19
N ALA A 9 -11.51 16.77 -22.25
CA ALA A 9 -12.50 17.84 -22.15
C ALA A 9 -13.87 17.36 -21.62
N VAL A 10 -14.28 16.16 -22.02
CA VAL A 10 -15.56 15.57 -21.59
C VAL A 10 -15.48 15.13 -20.14
N LEU A 11 -14.37 14.51 -19.72
CA LEU A 11 -14.15 14.14 -18.32
C LEU A 11 -14.10 15.38 -17.41
N ALA A 12 -13.48 16.47 -17.86
CA ALA A 12 -13.46 17.74 -17.13
C ALA A 12 -14.86 18.35 -16.99
N ALA A 13 -15.71 18.26 -18.02
CA ALA A 13 -17.09 18.71 -17.95
C ALA A 13 -17.91 17.89 -16.95
N HIS A 14 -17.72 16.56 -16.91
CA HIS A 14 -18.40 15.69 -15.92
C HIS A 14 -17.97 16.02 -14.49
N LEU A 15 -16.67 16.28 -14.26
CA LEU A 15 -16.18 16.74 -12.96
C LEU A 15 -16.76 18.10 -12.57
N LYS A 16 -16.83 19.06 -13.50
CA LYS A 16 -17.47 20.38 -13.26
C LYS A 16 -18.96 20.26 -12.96
N SER A 17 -19.63 19.26 -13.52
CA SER A 17 -21.04 18.96 -13.20
C SER A 17 -21.24 18.25 -11.84
N GLY A 18 -20.16 17.97 -11.11
CA GLY A 18 -20.21 17.31 -9.80
C GLY A 18 -20.29 15.78 -9.85
N MET A 19 -19.99 15.17 -11.00
CA MET A 19 -20.08 13.71 -11.18
C MET A 19 -18.88 12.99 -10.53
N ASP A 20 -19.16 12.00 -9.68
CA ASP A 20 -18.10 11.19 -9.06
C ASP A 20 -17.56 10.11 -10.02
N ARG A 21 -16.35 9.63 -9.75
CA ARG A 21 -15.64 8.59 -10.51
C ARG A 21 -16.48 7.33 -10.71
N ASN A 22 -17.27 6.94 -9.71
CA ASN A 22 -18.16 5.79 -9.80
C ASN A 22 -19.29 6.01 -10.80
N GLN A 23 -19.84 7.23 -10.87
CA GLN A 23 -20.89 7.58 -11.81
C GLN A 23 -20.33 7.68 -13.25
N ILE A 24 -19.10 8.18 -13.41
CA ILE A 24 -18.40 8.17 -14.70
C ILE A 24 -18.13 6.73 -15.16
N ALA A 25 -17.67 5.87 -14.25
CA ALA A 25 -17.42 4.45 -14.52
C ALA A 25 -18.69 3.73 -14.98
N ALA A 26 -19.80 3.91 -14.26
CA ALA A 26 -21.11 3.34 -14.60
C ALA A 26 -21.62 3.85 -15.95
N ARG A 27 -21.47 5.14 -16.24
CA ARG A 27 -21.96 5.77 -17.49
C ARG A 27 -21.27 5.22 -18.74
N TYR A 28 -19.97 4.93 -18.65
CA TYR A 28 -19.20 4.44 -19.78
C TYR A 28 -19.00 2.93 -19.74
N GLY A 29 -19.44 2.21 -18.70
CA GLY A 29 -19.17 0.78 -18.57
C GLY A 29 -17.69 0.47 -18.40
N ALA A 30 -16.94 1.36 -17.75
CA ALA A 30 -15.52 1.21 -17.47
C ALA A 30 -15.27 0.85 -16.01
N HIS A 31 -14.16 0.18 -15.71
CA HIS A 31 -13.77 -0.06 -14.33
C HIS A 31 -13.35 1.26 -13.64
N ARG A 32 -13.63 1.38 -12.35
CA ARG A 32 -13.33 2.58 -11.55
C ARG A 32 -11.84 2.98 -11.63
N ASP A 33 -10.96 1.99 -11.62
CA ASP A 33 -9.51 2.22 -11.71
C ASP A 33 -9.09 2.73 -13.09
N THR A 34 -9.77 2.31 -14.16
CA THR A 34 -9.53 2.83 -15.51
C THR A 34 -9.90 4.30 -15.59
N VAL A 35 -11.01 4.71 -14.96
CA VAL A 35 -11.40 6.13 -14.84
C VAL A 35 -10.37 6.90 -14.03
N ARG A 36 -9.91 6.34 -12.89
CA ARG A 36 -8.86 6.95 -12.06
C ARG A 36 -7.58 7.19 -12.85
N LEU A 37 -7.09 6.20 -13.58
CA LEU A 37 -5.89 6.30 -14.40
C LEU A 37 -6.04 7.32 -15.53
N ALA A 38 -7.23 7.39 -16.16
CA ALA A 38 -7.51 8.39 -17.19
C ALA A 38 -7.51 9.82 -16.62
N LEU A 39 -8.13 10.04 -15.46
CA LEU A 39 -8.16 11.35 -14.80
C LEU A 39 -6.76 11.81 -14.34
N ILE A 40 -5.92 10.89 -13.86
CA ILE A 40 -4.51 11.16 -13.54
C ILE A 40 -3.73 11.51 -14.81
N ARG A 41 -3.89 10.72 -15.88
CA ARG A 41 -3.22 10.95 -17.17
C ARG A 41 -3.51 12.34 -17.75
N TYR A 42 -4.72 12.85 -17.54
CA TYR A 42 -5.15 14.15 -18.03
C TYR A 42 -4.93 15.29 -17.03
N ASN A 43 -4.28 15.04 -15.88
CA ASN A 43 -4.10 16.02 -14.79
C ASN A 43 -5.43 16.68 -14.36
N LEU A 44 -6.55 15.96 -14.45
CA LEU A 44 -7.88 16.44 -14.06
C LEU A 44 -8.20 16.15 -12.59
N LEU A 45 -7.36 15.35 -11.96
CA LEU A 45 -7.27 15.24 -10.52
C LEU A 45 -5.94 15.88 -10.14
N ASP A 46 -5.99 17.05 -9.52
CA ASP A 46 -4.87 17.44 -8.67
C ASP A 46 -4.72 16.30 -7.65
N LEU A 47 -3.55 15.68 -7.62
CA LEU A 47 -3.07 14.93 -6.47
C LEU A 47 -2.81 15.92 -5.31
N ALA A 48 -3.76 16.82 -5.04
CA ALA A 48 -3.85 17.43 -3.75
C ALA A 48 -4.06 16.27 -2.78
N PRO A 49 -3.16 16.06 -1.80
CA PRO A 49 -3.41 15.06 -0.77
C PRO A 49 -4.78 15.39 -0.22
N ALA A 50 -5.72 14.44 -0.35
CA ALA A 50 -7.09 14.64 0.11
C ALA A 50 -7.00 15.30 1.49
N LYS A 51 -7.53 16.51 1.61
CA LYS A 51 -7.64 17.22 2.87
C LYS A 51 -8.65 16.43 3.66
N SER A 52 -8.18 15.33 4.25
CA SER A 52 -8.97 14.51 5.14
C SER A 52 -9.31 15.43 6.30
N GLU A 53 -10.58 15.79 6.43
CA GLU A 53 -11.18 16.26 7.69
C GLU A 53 -11.26 15.09 8.70
N GLY A 54 -10.18 14.32 8.78
CA GLY A 54 -9.87 13.37 9.82
C GLY A 54 -8.56 13.81 10.46
N PRO A 55 -8.28 13.40 11.71
CA PRO A 55 -7.13 13.89 12.45
C PRO A 55 -5.89 13.73 11.58
N ALA A 56 -5.25 14.87 11.30
CA ALA A 56 -4.11 14.98 10.41
C ALA A 56 -3.16 13.81 10.69
N ARG A 57 -2.96 12.93 9.70
CA ARG A 57 -1.93 11.89 9.75
C ARG A 57 -0.56 12.58 9.67
N ARG A 58 -0.17 13.23 10.77
CA ARG A 58 1.24 13.30 11.14
C ARG A 58 1.63 11.84 11.34
N ILE A 59 2.18 11.24 10.29
CA ILE A 59 3.16 10.17 10.46
C ILE A 59 4.23 10.84 11.30
N THR A 60 4.12 10.70 12.60
CA THR A 60 5.17 11.06 13.52
C THR A 60 6.38 10.30 13.02
N ARG A 61 7.36 11.03 12.47
CA ARG A 61 8.73 10.57 12.23
C ARG A 61 9.45 10.23 13.56
N HIS A 62 8.67 9.88 14.59
CA HIS A 62 9.06 9.45 15.91
C HIS A 62 8.77 7.95 16.10
N LEU A 63 8.83 7.15 15.04
CA LEU A 63 9.34 5.77 15.16
C LEU A 63 10.83 5.85 15.51
N SER A 64 11.11 6.44 16.67
CA SER A 64 12.41 6.53 17.26
C SER A 64 12.79 5.13 17.76
N ARG A 65 13.70 4.55 16.98
CA ARG A 65 14.89 3.77 17.34
C ARG A 65 14.90 2.24 17.26
N GLU A 66 13.85 1.48 17.53
CA GLU A 66 13.97 0.02 17.47
C GLU A 66 12.74 -0.66 16.86
N MET A 67 12.60 -0.56 15.53
CA MET A 67 11.66 -1.42 14.78
C MET A 67 12.07 -2.90 14.81
N ILE A 68 13.29 -3.19 15.26
CA ILE A 68 13.86 -4.54 15.35
C ILE A 68 14.51 -4.68 16.72
N THR A 69 14.02 -5.61 17.53
CA THR A 69 14.63 -6.00 18.80
C THR A 69 15.26 -7.39 18.65
N VAL A 70 16.53 -7.51 19.02
CA VAL A 70 17.24 -8.79 19.05
C VAL A 70 17.12 -9.38 20.45
N GLN A 71 16.39 -10.48 20.59
CA GLN A 71 16.40 -11.31 21.78
C GLN A 71 17.41 -12.44 21.60
N SER A 72 17.78 -13.12 22.69
CA SER A 72 18.79 -14.18 22.64
C SER A 72 18.40 -15.32 21.69
N ASP A 73 17.10 -15.64 21.63
CA ASP A 73 16.48 -16.73 20.87
C ASP A 73 15.81 -16.28 19.57
N ARG A 74 15.33 -15.04 19.49
CA ARG A 74 14.49 -14.57 18.37
C ARG A 74 14.72 -13.11 17.98
N LEU A 75 14.38 -12.75 16.75
CA LEU A 75 14.27 -11.39 16.26
C LEU A 75 12.81 -10.97 16.30
N VAL A 76 12.53 -9.81 16.90
CA VAL A 76 11.20 -9.22 16.97
C VAL A 76 11.16 -7.98 16.08
N ILE A 77 10.30 -7.99 15.07
CA ILE A 77 10.14 -6.88 14.12
C ILE A 77 8.76 -6.26 14.29
N LEU A 78 8.70 -4.95 14.50
CA LEU A 78 7.46 -4.18 14.49
C LEU A 78 7.24 -3.62 13.09
N ARG A 79 6.27 -4.19 12.37
CA ARG A 79 5.93 -3.80 10.99
C ARG A 79 4.63 -3.03 10.95
N GLU A 80 4.68 -1.83 10.38
CA GLU A 80 3.49 -1.09 10.00
C GLU A 80 2.81 -1.78 8.80
N MET A 81 1.54 -2.13 8.94
CA MET A 81 0.73 -2.74 7.89
C MET A 81 -0.51 -1.88 7.63
N VAL A 82 -0.76 -1.61 6.35
CA VAL A 82 -2.01 -1.00 5.92
C VAL A 82 -3.08 -2.10 5.86
N ALA A 83 -4.12 -1.95 6.67
CA ALA A 83 -5.26 -2.85 6.71
C ALA A 83 -6.14 -2.65 5.46
N GLY A 84 -5.79 -3.32 4.37
CA GLY A 84 -6.62 -3.60 3.20
C GLY A 84 -7.44 -2.43 2.61
N ASP A 85 -8.53 -2.80 1.91
CA ASP A 85 -9.37 -1.91 1.10
C ASP A 85 -10.18 -0.89 1.90
N HIS A 86 -10.11 -0.90 3.23
CA HIS A 86 -10.92 -0.06 4.12
C HIS A 86 -10.09 0.97 4.90
N GLY A 87 -8.76 0.98 4.69
CA GLY A 87 -7.89 2.03 5.20
C GLY A 87 -7.77 2.03 6.72
N GLY A 88 -6.78 1.32 7.24
CA GLY A 88 -6.30 1.43 8.62
C GLY A 88 -4.80 1.21 8.65
N VAL A 89 -4.12 1.66 9.70
CA VAL A 89 -2.71 1.31 9.94
C VAL A 89 -2.68 0.48 11.22
N ALA A 90 -2.18 -0.73 11.12
CA ALA A 90 -1.93 -1.61 12.27
C ALA A 90 -0.43 -1.83 12.42
N ILE A 91 0.07 -1.82 13.65
CA ILE A 91 1.43 -2.26 13.96
C ILE A 91 1.35 -3.74 14.30
N ARG A 92 2.04 -4.57 13.51
CA ARG A 92 2.11 -6.02 13.73
C ARG A 92 3.50 -6.42 14.20
N GLN A 93 3.55 -7.20 15.26
CA GLN A 93 4.78 -7.84 15.74
C GLN A 93 5.01 -9.15 14.98
N LEU A 94 6.21 -9.30 14.42
CA LEU A 94 6.68 -10.51 13.76
C LEU A 94 7.86 -11.08 14.55
N SER A 95 7.75 -12.33 14.99
CA SER A 95 8.80 -13.04 15.72
C SER A 95 9.44 -14.08 14.82
N LEU A 96 10.74 -13.95 14.59
CA LEU A 96 11.52 -14.84 13.72
C LEU A 96 12.63 -15.52 14.54
N PRO A 97 12.91 -16.81 14.33
CA PRO A 97 14.09 -17.44 14.92
C PRO A 97 15.36 -16.77 14.38
N ARG A 98 16.40 -16.66 15.21
CA ARG A 98 17.67 -16.09 14.75
C ARG A 98 18.28 -16.95 13.65
N ILE A 99 18.94 -16.30 12.69
CA ILE A 99 19.69 -16.98 11.63
C ILE A 99 20.70 -17.96 12.23
N SER A 100 21.34 -17.63 13.35
CA SER A 100 22.26 -18.55 14.05
C SER A 100 21.57 -19.85 14.51
N MET A 101 20.33 -19.78 15.00
CA MET A 101 19.56 -20.98 15.36
C MET A 101 19.11 -21.73 14.12
N HIS A 102 18.73 -21.02 13.05
CA HIS A 102 18.36 -21.65 11.79
C HIS A 102 19.53 -22.39 11.15
N VAL A 103 20.72 -21.78 11.13
CA VAL A 103 21.98 -22.42 10.66
C VAL A 103 22.36 -23.60 11.55
N ALA A 104 22.26 -23.48 12.88
CA ALA A 104 22.49 -24.60 13.78
C ALA A 104 21.53 -25.78 13.48
N ALA A 105 20.24 -25.51 13.30
CA ALA A 105 19.26 -26.52 12.94
C ALA A 105 19.49 -27.13 11.54
N LEU A 106 19.97 -26.34 10.57
CA LEU A 106 20.35 -26.84 9.25
C LEU A 106 21.61 -27.73 9.32
N ARG A 107 22.58 -27.39 10.17
CA ARG A 107 23.77 -28.21 10.44
C ARG A 107 23.41 -29.53 11.11
N GLU A 108 22.53 -29.50 12.12
CA GLU A 108 22.01 -30.72 12.77
C GLU A 108 21.29 -31.64 11.78
N ARG A 109 20.64 -31.07 10.76
CA ARG A 109 19.96 -31.80 9.70
C ARG A 109 20.86 -32.21 8.53
N GLY A 110 22.16 -31.87 8.57
CA GLY A 110 23.11 -32.18 7.50
C GLY A 110 22.86 -31.42 6.19
N LEU A 111 22.08 -30.33 6.22
CA LEU A 111 21.69 -29.56 5.04
C LEU A 111 22.65 -28.38 4.74
N ASP A 112 23.69 -28.18 5.55
CA ASP A 112 24.69 -27.10 5.40
C ASP A 112 25.84 -27.52 4.45
N THR A 113 25.50 -28.14 3.31
CA THR A 113 26.45 -28.51 2.25
C THR A 113 26.55 -27.41 1.20
N ALA A 114 27.09 -26.25 1.59
CA ALA A 114 27.71 -25.34 0.65
C ALA A 114 29.23 -25.48 0.79
N ALA A 115 29.83 -26.24 -0.14
CA ALA A 115 31.27 -26.27 -0.38
C ALA A 115 31.78 -24.85 -0.70
N PRO A 116 33.05 -24.53 -0.39
CA PRO A 116 33.60 -23.16 -0.40
C PRO A 116 33.54 -22.47 -1.76
#